data_AF-A0A3Q7QYS5-F1
#
_entry.id   AF-A0A3Q7QYS5-F1
#
_cell.length_a   1.000
_cell.length_b   1.000
_cell.length_c   1.000
_cell.angle_alpha   90.00
_cell.angle_beta   90.00
_cell.angle_gamma   90.00
#
_symmetry.space_group_name_H-M   'P 1'
#
loop_
_entity.id
_entity.type
_entity.pdbx_description
1 polymer ?
#
loop_
_entity_poly.entity_id
_entity_poly.type
_entity_poly.pdbx_seq_one_letter_code
_entity_poly.pdbx_strand_id
1 'polypeptide(L)'
;MYLITVFGNLFIILAVSSDSHLHTPMYFFLANLSFVDICFTSTTVPKMLQNIQTQSKVITYEGCITQIYFFLLLAGLDNFLLAVMAYDRFLAICHPLHYTVIMKPQLCVLLVLVAWLSVVSLFYCTILGVYLSSAAPQSSHSSAVASVMYTVVTPMLNPFIYSLRNRDIKRALKRIIGAPVI
;
A
#
# COMPACT_ATOMS: atom_id res chain seq x y z
N MET A 1 -14.05 -18.23 4.38
CA MET A 1 -13.17 -17.05 4.27
C MET A 1 -13.46 -16.24 3.00
N TYR A 2 -13.20 -16.76 1.78
CA TYR A 2 -13.49 -16.05 0.52
C TYR A 2 -14.89 -15.43 0.42
N LEU A 3 -15.95 -16.25 0.55
CA LEU A 3 -17.33 -15.76 0.47
C LEU A 3 -17.64 -14.71 1.54
N ILE A 4 -17.09 -14.86 2.76
CA ILE A 4 -17.29 -13.90 3.85
C ILE A 4 -16.68 -12.55 3.49
N THR A 5 -15.46 -12.52 2.95
CA THR A 5 -14.78 -11.30 2.51
C THR A 5 -15.50 -10.64 1.34
N VAL A 6 -15.98 -11.42 0.37
CA VAL A 6 -16.72 -10.90 -0.79
C VAL A 6 -18.07 -10.34 -0.39
N PHE A 7 -18.87 -11.09 0.38
CA PHE A 7 -20.17 -10.62 0.85
C PHE A 7 -20.05 -9.41 1.77
N GLY A 8 -19.06 -9.38 2.67
CA GLY A 8 -18.82 -8.25 3.57
C GLY A 8 -18.48 -6.97 2.81
N ASN A 9 -17.54 -7.04 1.86
CA ASN A 9 -17.17 -5.88 1.05
C ASN A 9 -18.26 -5.45 0.07
N LEU A 10 -19.03 -6.39 -0.49
CA LEU A 10 -20.17 -6.07 -1.35
C LEU A 10 -21.27 -5.34 -0.55
N PHE A 11 -21.52 -5.78 0.68
CA PHE A 11 -22.46 -5.12 1.58
C PHE A 11 -22.03 -3.68 1.91
N ILE A 12 -20.73 -3.44 2.12
CA ILE A 12 -20.19 -2.09 2.35
C ILE A 12 -20.44 -1.19 1.12
N ILE A 13 -20.16 -1.70 -0.10
CA ILE A 13 -20.40 -0.95 -1.34
C ILE A 13 -21.89 -0.64 -1.53
N LEU A 14 -22.77 -1.62 -1.29
CA LEU A 14 -24.22 -1.45 -1.40
C LEU A 14 -24.76 -0.48 -0.35
N ALA A 15 -24.25 -0.52 0.89
CA ALA A 15 -24.63 0.40 1.94
C ALA A 15 -24.22 1.85 1.63
N VAL A 16 -22.98 2.05 1.14
CA VAL A 16 -22.49 3.39 0.74
C VAL A 16 -23.23 3.95 -0.47
N SER A 17 -23.64 3.10 -1.42
CA SER A 17 -24.37 3.54 -2.62
C SER A 17 -25.87 3.78 -2.39
N SER A 18 -26.46 3.16 -1.37
CA SER A 18 -27.90 3.29 -1.10
C SER A 18 -28.26 4.52 -0.26
N ASP A 19 -27.34 5.02 0.58
CA ASP A 19 -27.61 6.13 1.48
C ASP A 19 -26.88 7.43 1.08
N SER A 20 -27.65 8.39 0.56
CA SER A 20 -27.15 9.72 0.17
C SER A 20 -26.59 10.54 1.34
N HIS A 21 -26.97 10.24 2.58
CA HIS A 21 -26.46 10.92 3.78
C HIS A 21 -25.05 10.45 4.18
N LEU A 22 -24.62 9.29 3.67
CA LEU A 22 -23.27 8.73 3.88
C LEU A 22 -22.27 9.14 2.79
N HIS A 23 -22.59 10.05 1.87
CA HIS A 23 -21.63 10.58 0.89
C HIS A 23 -20.60 11.55 1.51
N THR A 24 -19.92 11.11 2.58
CA THR A 24 -18.72 11.77 3.09
C THR A 24 -17.49 11.26 2.34
N PRO A 25 -16.42 12.08 2.25
CA PRO A 25 -15.15 11.70 1.63
C PRO A 25 -14.62 10.33 2.09
N MET A 26 -14.74 10.04 3.39
CA MET A 26 -14.29 8.80 4.01
C MET A 26 -15.00 7.57 3.43
N TYR A 27 -16.33 7.58 3.30
CA TYR A 27 -17.08 6.44 2.78
C TYR A 27 -16.82 6.21 1.28
N PHE A 28 -16.53 7.27 0.53
CA PHE A 28 -16.09 7.14 -0.86
C PHE A 28 -14.76 6.37 -0.99
N PHE A 29 -13.76 6.68 -0.13
CA PHE A 29 -12.52 5.90 -0.11
C PHE A 29 -12.74 4.47 0.37
N LEU A 30 -13.62 4.28 1.37
CA LEU A 30 -13.96 2.95 1.89
C LEU A 30 -14.59 2.05 0.80
N ALA A 31 -15.48 2.59 -0.03
CA ALA A 31 -16.07 1.84 -1.14
C ALA A 31 -15.02 1.43 -2.19
N ASN A 32 -14.07 2.32 -2.50
CA ASN A 32 -12.95 2.00 -3.41
C ASN A 32 -12.03 0.93 -2.79
N LEU A 33 -11.76 1.02 -1.49
CA LEU A 33 -10.97 0.02 -0.76
C LEU A 33 -11.66 -1.36 -0.79
N SER A 34 -12.95 -1.41 -0.46
CA SER A 34 -13.74 -2.65 -0.52
C SER A 34 -13.78 -3.26 -1.93
N PHE A 35 -13.80 -2.44 -2.97
CA PHE A 35 -13.69 -2.92 -4.34
C PHE A 35 -12.32 -3.55 -4.62
N VAL A 36 -11.23 -2.87 -4.22
CA VAL A 36 -9.85 -3.39 -4.36
C VAL A 36 -9.67 -4.69 -3.57
N ASP A 37 -10.23 -4.80 -2.37
CA ASP A 37 -10.20 -6.01 -1.53
C ASP A 37 -10.91 -7.19 -2.19
N ILE A 38 -12.06 -6.96 -2.83
CA ILE A 38 -12.76 -8.00 -3.60
C ILE A 38 -11.89 -8.45 -4.77
N CYS A 39 -11.30 -7.53 -5.52
CA CYS A 39 -10.41 -7.84 -6.64
C CYS A 39 -9.17 -8.63 -6.20
N PHE A 40 -8.56 -8.22 -5.08
CA PHE A 40 -7.38 -8.85 -4.52
C PHE A 40 -7.67 -10.29 -4.06
N THR A 41 -8.78 -10.46 -3.34
CA THR A 41 -9.26 -11.75 -2.86
C THR A 41 -9.65 -12.66 -4.03
N SER A 42 -10.28 -12.12 -5.07
CA SER A 42 -10.66 -12.83 -6.30
C SER A 42 -9.48 -13.13 -7.22
N THR A 43 -8.35 -12.45 -7.09
CA THR A 43 -7.14 -12.79 -7.87
C THR A 43 -6.34 -13.91 -7.20
N THR A 44 -6.32 -13.93 -5.86
CA THR A 44 -5.49 -14.86 -5.07
C THR A 44 -6.18 -16.22 -4.85
N VAL A 45 -7.47 -16.22 -4.51
CA VAL A 45 -8.18 -17.43 -4.07
C VAL A 45 -8.51 -18.43 -5.20
N PRO A 46 -9.03 -18.04 -6.37
CA PRO A 46 -9.39 -19.03 -7.41
C PRO A 46 -8.16 -19.75 -7.99
N LYS A 47 -6.99 -19.10 -8.01
CA LYS A 47 -5.71 -19.74 -8.36
C LYS A 47 -5.28 -20.79 -7.32
N MET A 48 -5.41 -20.49 -6.03
CA MET A 48 -5.17 -21.47 -4.96
C MET A 48 -6.14 -22.66 -5.04
N LEU A 49 -7.40 -22.40 -5.34
CA LEU A 49 -8.44 -23.44 -5.41
C LEU A 49 -8.26 -24.34 -6.64
N GLN A 50 -7.96 -23.75 -7.80
CA GLN A 50 -7.65 -24.49 -9.02
C GLN A 50 -6.41 -25.38 -8.82
N ASN A 51 -5.39 -24.87 -8.13
CA ASN A 51 -4.15 -25.61 -7.83
C ASN A 51 -4.39 -26.87 -6.95
N ILE A 52 -5.40 -26.87 -6.08
CA ILE A 52 -5.74 -28.02 -5.23
C ILE A 52 -6.56 -29.06 -6.02
N GLN A 53 -7.43 -28.60 -6.91
CA GLN A 53 -8.38 -29.46 -7.63
C GLN A 53 -7.72 -30.27 -8.76
N THR A 54 -6.67 -29.73 -9.40
CA THR A 54 -5.98 -30.43 -10.51
C THR A 54 -4.83 -31.36 -10.08
N GLN A 55 -4.42 -31.40 -8.80
CA GLN A 55 -3.25 -32.18 -8.29
C GLN A 55 -1.89 -31.93 -9.02
N SER A 56 -1.89 -31.13 -10.09
CA SER A 56 -0.73 -30.72 -10.86
C SER A 56 -0.12 -29.46 -10.22
N LYS A 57 1.05 -29.61 -9.60
CA LYS A 57 1.85 -28.53 -8.99
C LYS A 57 2.55 -27.62 -10.02
N VAL A 58 1.97 -27.42 -11.20
CA VAL A 58 2.65 -26.67 -12.28
C VAL A 58 1.79 -25.48 -12.70
N ILE A 59 2.06 -24.34 -12.07
CA ILE A 59 1.59 -23.03 -12.55
C ILE A 59 2.39 -22.71 -13.82
N THR A 60 1.70 -22.37 -14.91
CA THR A 60 2.34 -21.86 -16.12
C THR A 60 3.08 -20.56 -15.83
N TYR A 61 4.29 -20.40 -16.37
CA TYR A 61 5.15 -19.23 -16.12
C TYR A 61 4.43 -17.90 -16.43
N GLU A 62 3.71 -17.84 -17.56
CA GLU A 62 2.88 -16.68 -17.92
C GLU A 62 1.80 -16.40 -16.88
N GLY A 63 1.11 -17.44 -16.41
CA GLY A 63 0.08 -17.33 -15.38
C GLY A 63 0.61 -16.89 -14.01
N CYS A 64 1.87 -17.19 -13.70
CA CYS A 64 2.55 -16.72 -12.49
C CYS A 64 2.88 -15.23 -12.59
N ILE A 65 3.45 -14.79 -13.73
CA ILE A 65 3.79 -13.39 -13.98
C ILE A 65 2.53 -12.53 -13.95
N THR A 66 1.46 -12.92 -14.64
CA THR A 66 0.21 -12.15 -14.64
C THR A 66 -0.37 -12.05 -13.23
N GLN A 67 -0.26 -13.12 -12.42
CA GLN A 67 -0.77 -13.12 -11.04
C GLN A 67 0.04 -12.20 -10.13
N ILE A 68 1.38 -12.25 -10.19
CA ILE A 68 2.26 -11.33 -9.45
C ILE A 68 1.98 -9.88 -9.85
N TYR A 69 1.76 -9.63 -11.14
CA TYR A 69 1.44 -8.31 -11.66
C TYR A 69 0.14 -7.75 -11.05
N PHE A 70 -0.98 -8.48 -11.15
CA PHE A 70 -2.24 -8.04 -10.56
C PHE A 70 -2.17 -7.92 -9.04
N PHE A 71 -1.47 -8.84 -8.36
CA PHE A 71 -1.30 -8.80 -6.92
C PHE A 71 -0.56 -7.53 -6.47
N LEU A 72 0.58 -7.22 -7.10
CA LEU A 72 1.37 -6.04 -6.75
C LEU A 72 0.63 -4.75 -7.11
N LEU A 73 -0.12 -4.72 -8.21
CA LEU A 73 -0.94 -3.56 -8.60
C LEU A 73 -2.04 -3.30 -7.58
N LEU A 74 -2.83 -4.32 -7.22
CA LEU A 74 -3.93 -4.20 -6.26
C LEU A 74 -3.42 -3.88 -4.85
N ALA A 75 -2.32 -4.50 -4.42
CA ALA A 75 -1.68 -4.19 -3.14
C ALA A 75 -1.15 -2.76 -3.09
N GLY A 76 -0.60 -2.24 -4.19
CA GLY A 76 -0.18 -0.84 -4.28
C GLY A 76 -1.35 0.11 -4.06
N LEU A 77 -2.47 -0.12 -4.77
CA LEU A 77 -3.68 0.70 -4.64
C LEU A 77 -4.25 0.68 -3.22
N ASP A 78 -4.30 -0.49 -2.59
CA ASP A 78 -4.75 -0.67 -1.21
C ASP A 78 -3.93 0.20 -0.24
N ASN A 79 -2.60 0.16 -0.34
CA ASN A 79 -1.71 0.97 0.50
C ASN A 79 -1.90 2.48 0.28
N PHE A 80 -2.09 2.93 -0.96
CA PHE A 80 -2.37 4.35 -1.25
C PHE A 80 -3.74 4.78 -0.69
N LEU A 81 -4.77 3.96 -0.82
CA LEU A 81 -6.10 4.25 -0.27
C LEU A 81 -6.07 4.29 1.26
N LEU A 82 -5.40 3.34 1.92
CA LEU A 82 -5.19 3.35 3.36
C LEU A 82 -4.44 4.62 3.83
N ALA A 83 -3.42 5.06 3.09
CA ALA A 83 -2.68 6.29 3.39
C ALA A 83 -3.57 7.54 3.25
N VAL A 84 -4.40 7.61 2.21
CA VAL A 84 -5.34 8.72 2.00
C VAL A 84 -6.42 8.74 3.10
N MET A 85 -6.93 7.59 3.52
CA MET A 85 -7.87 7.50 4.64
C MET A 85 -7.22 7.89 5.99
N ALA A 86 -5.96 7.52 6.21
CA ALA A 86 -5.22 7.96 7.39
C ALA A 86 -5.00 9.48 7.39
N TYR A 87 -4.74 10.06 6.21
CA TYR A 87 -4.61 11.50 6.01
C TYR A 87 -5.94 12.24 6.21
N ASP A 88 -7.06 11.70 5.68
CA ASP A 88 -8.42 12.20 5.93
C ASP A 88 -8.68 12.31 7.44
N ARG A 89 -8.42 11.22 8.18
CA ARG A 89 -8.62 11.17 9.64
C ARG A 89 -7.70 12.14 10.38
N PHE A 90 -6.47 12.34 9.91
CA PHE A 90 -5.56 13.34 10.47
C PHE A 90 -6.08 14.77 10.26
N LEU A 91 -6.54 15.11 9.05
CA LEU A 91 -7.11 16.42 8.75
C LEU A 91 -8.39 16.70 9.55
N ALA A 92 -9.25 15.70 9.69
CA ALA A 92 -10.48 15.81 10.48
C ALA A 92 -10.21 16.12 11.96
N ILE A 93 -9.13 15.55 12.53
CA ILE A 93 -8.75 15.75 13.94
C ILE A 93 -8.02 17.09 14.14
N CYS A 94 -7.04 17.41 13.30
CA CYS A 94 -6.18 18.57 13.50
C CYS A 94 -6.81 19.89 13.02
N HIS A 95 -7.65 19.87 11.98
CA HIS A 95 -8.22 21.08 11.37
C HIS A 95 -9.69 20.89 10.93
N PRO A 96 -10.63 20.73 11.88
CA PRO A 96 -12.05 20.44 11.56
C PRO A 96 -12.73 21.54 10.72
N LEU A 97 -12.37 22.82 10.91
CA LEU A 97 -12.94 23.93 10.15
C LEU A 97 -12.41 24.03 8.71
N HIS A 98 -11.18 23.57 8.48
CA HIS A 98 -10.52 23.62 7.17
C HIS A 98 -10.70 22.31 6.40
N TYR A 99 -11.15 21.25 7.08
CA TYR A 99 -11.46 19.94 6.51
C TYR A 99 -12.47 20.03 5.35
N THR A 100 -13.57 20.78 5.52
CA THR A 100 -14.62 20.93 4.50
C THR A 100 -14.15 21.67 3.25
N VAL A 101 -13.13 22.52 3.37
CA VAL A 101 -12.54 23.26 2.25
C VAL A 101 -11.50 22.43 1.51
N ILE A 102 -10.73 21.62 2.24
CA ILE A 102 -9.70 20.73 1.68
C ILE A 102 -10.35 19.49 1.04
N MET A 103 -11.18 18.76 1.78
CA MET A 103 -11.71 17.45 1.42
C MET A 103 -12.93 17.53 0.50
N LYS A 104 -12.81 18.25 -0.63
CA LYS A 104 -13.87 18.35 -1.65
C LYS A 104 -14.03 17.03 -2.42
N PRO A 105 -15.23 16.69 -2.89
CA PRO A 105 -15.46 15.47 -3.69
C PRO A 105 -14.58 15.40 -4.95
N GLN A 106 -14.29 16.54 -5.58
CA GLN A 106 -13.36 16.62 -6.71
C GLN A 106 -11.92 16.22 -6.32
N LEU A 107 -11.46 16.62 -5.12
CA LEU A 107 -10.15 16.22 -4.62
C LEU A 107 -10.12 14.73 -4.29
N CYS A 108 -11.19 14.15 -3.75
CA CYS A 108 -11.29 12.72 -3.52
C CYS A 108 -11.12 11.92 -4.81
N VAL A 109 -11.83 12.31 -5.87
CA VAL A 109 -11.69 11.67 -7.19
C VAL A 109 -10.27 11.86 -7.74
N LEU A 110 -9.69 13.06 -7.60
CA LEU A 110 -8.31 13.32 -8.01
C LEU A 110 -7.31 12.43 -7.25
N LEU A 111 -7.45 12.30 -5.93
CA LEU A 111 -6.58 11.46 -5.09
C LEU A 111 -6.64 9.99 -5.50
N VAL A 112 -7.85 9.47 -5.77
CA VAL A 112 -8.03 8.11 -6.29
C VAL A 112 -7.35 7.97 -7.66
N LEU A 113 -7.60 8.88 -8.59
CA LEU A 113 -6.97 8.85 -9.93
C LEU A 113 -5.44 8.89 -9.85
N VAL A 114 -4.89 9.74 -8.99
CA VAL A 114 -3.44 9.83 -8.76
C VAL A 114 -2.90 8.52 -8.18
N ALA A 115 -3.61 7.86 -7.25
CA ALA A 115 -3.22 6.55 -6.74
C ALA A 115 -3.21 5.48 -7.85
N TRP A 116 -4.19 5.49 -8.76
CA TRP A 116 -4.19 4.59 -9.91
C TRP A 116 -3.02 4.85 -10.85
N LEU A 117 -2.79 6.10 -11.23
CA LEU A 117 -1.71 6.48 -12.13
C LEU A 117 -0.32 6.27 -11.51
N SER A 118 -0.15 6.51 -10.21
CA SER A 118 1.14 6.35 -9.52
C SER A 118 1.54 4.88 -9.48
N VAL A 119 0.62 3.99 -9.12
CA VAL A 119 0.84 2.54 -9.10
C VAL A 119 1.20 2.05 -10.50
N VAL A 120 0.40 2.40 -11.51
CA VAL A 120 0.64 2.04 -12.90
C VAL A 120 2.01 2.55 -13.38
N SER A 121 2.35 3.81 -13.09
CA SER A 121 3.63 4.39 -13.46
C SER A 121 4.80 3.67 -12.78
N LEU A 122 4.71 3.34 -11.49
CA LEU A 122 5.75 2.59 -10.77
C LEU A 122 5.98 1.21 -11.40
N PHE A 123 4.91 0.52 -11.84
CA PHE A 123 5.03 -0.75 -12.55
C PHE A 123 5.69 -0.59 -13.92
N TYR A 124 5.25 0.36 -14.74
CA TYR A 124 5.88 0.56 -16.05
C TYR A 124 7.32 1.04 -15.93
N CYS A 125 7.63 1.91 -14.97
CA CYS A 125 8.99 2.37 -14.69
C CYS A 125 9.90 1.25 -14.19
N THR A 126 9.41 0.33 -13.35
CA THR A 126 10.21 -0.82 -12.90
C THR A 126 10.46 -1.81 -14.03
N ILE A 127 9.46 -2.09 -14.87
CA ILE A 127 9.62 -2.94 -16.06
C ILE A 127 10.63 -2.30 -17.02
N LEU A 128 10.44 -1.02 -17.37
CA LEU A 128 11.35 -0.27 -18.24
C LEU A 128 12.76 -0.19 -17.65
N GLY A 129 12.86 0.02 -16.33
CA GLY A 129 14.13 0.05 -15.60
C GLY A 129 14.88 -1.28 -15.70
N VAL A 130 14.18 -2.42 -15.58
CA VAL A 130 14.75 -3.77 -15.77
C VAL A 130 15.16 -3.98 -17.23
N TYR A 131 14.34 -3.56 -18.21
CA TYR A 131 14.67 -3.66 -19.64
C TYR A 131 15.90 -2.82 -20.02
N LEU A 132 15.99 -1.59 -19.53
CA LEU A 132 17.17 -0.74 -19.75
C LEU A 132 18.39 -1.27 -19.00
N SER A 133 18.20 -1.83 -17.79
CA SER A 133 19.25 -2.50 -17.04
C SER A 133 19.80 -3.75 -17.72
N SER A 134 18.99 -4.49 -18.49
CA SER A 134 19.47 -5.65 -19.26
C SER A 134 20.16 -5.24 -20.57
N ALA A 135 19.77 -4.11 -21.15
CA ALA A 135 20.39 -3.52 -22.33
C ALA A 135 21.70 -2.74 -22.01
N ALA A 136 21.88 -2.28 -20.77
CA ALA A 136 23.12 -1.70 -20.29
C ALA A 136 24.12 -2.81 -19.91
N PRO A 137 25.41 -2.71 -20.29
CA PRO A 137 26.42 -3.65 -19.81
C PRO A 137 26.58 -3.46 -18.29
N GLN A 138 25.97 -4.34 -17.50
CA GLN A 138 25.97 -4.23 -16.04
C GLN A 138 27.35 -4.53 -15.46
N SER A 139 28.00 -3.51 -14.91
CA SER A 139 29.05 -3.75 -13.92
C SER A 139 28.40 -4.30 -12.65
N SER A 140 28.82 -5.50 -12.23
CA SER A 140 28.33 -6.28 -11.08
C SER A 140 28.24 -5.52 -9.74
N HIS A 141 28.88 -4.36 -9.63
CA HIS A 141 28.96 -3.58 -8.39
C HIS A 141 27.64 -2.85 -8.04
N SER A 142 26.89 -2.33 -9.02
CA SER A 142 25.74 -1.47 -8.73
C SER A 142 24.51 -2.22 -8.21
N SER A 143 24.24 -3.44 -8.72
CA SER A 143 23.12 -4.28 -8.25
C SER A 143 23.43 -4.91 -6.89
N ALA A 144 24.71 -5.20 -6.62
CA ALA A 144 25.16 -5.66 -5.31
C ALA A 144 24.98 -4.57 -4.24
N VAL A 145 25.32 -3.31 -4.56
CA VAL A 145 25.14 -2.17 -3.64
C VAL A 145 23.66 -1.97 -3.28
N ALA A 146 22.73 -2.07 -4.24
CA ALA A 146 21.30 -1.95 -3.97
C ALA A 146 20.77 -3.09 -3.08
N SER A 147 21.13 -4.35 -3.39
CA SER A 147 20.73 -5.50 -2.58
C SER A 147 21.31 -5.47 -1.17
N VAL A 148 22.56 -5.00 -1.02
CA VAL A 148 23.17 -4.80 0.30
C VAL A 148 22.39 -3.72 1.05
N MET A 149 22.15 -2.55 0.46
CA MET A 149 21.39 -1.49 1.14
C MET A 149 20.02 -1.97 1.65
N TYR A 150 19.20 -2.65 0.83
CA TYR A 150 17.88 -3.12 1.29
C TYR A 150 17.95 -4.19 2.40
N THR A 151 19.00 -5.03 2.40
CA THR A 151 19.15 -6.12 3.37
C THR A 151 19.82 -5.71 4.68
N VAL A 152 20.71 -4.72 4.70
CA VAL A 152 21.34 -4.24 5.95
C VAL A 152 20.66 -3.01 6.55
N VAL A 153 20.10 -2.10 5.76
CA VAL A 153 19.53 -0.85 6.31
C VAL A 153 18.30 -1.13 7.17
N THR A 154 17.41 -2.01 6.70
CA THR A 154 16.17 -2.36 7.41
C THR A 154 16.41 -3.01 8.79
N PRO A 155 17.24 -4.07 8.94
CA PRO A 155 17.51 -4.64 10.27
C PRO A 155 18.35 -3.74 11.17
N MET A 156 19.19 -2.85 10.61
CA MET A 156 19.98 -1.90 11.41
C MET A 156 19.13 -0.76 11.96
N LEU A 157 18.08 -0.32 11.27
CA LEU A 157 17.16 0.71 11.74
C LEU A 157 16.26 0.23 12.89
N ASN A 158 15.91 -1.05 12.94
CA ASN A 158 15.05 -1.60 14.00
C ASN A 158 15.60 -1.32 15.42
N PRO A 159 16.86 -1.68 15.77
CA PRO A 159 17.46 -1.35 17.06
C PRO A 159 17.43 0.14 17.38
N PHE A 160 17.66 1.02 16.39
CA PHE A 160 17.62 2.47 16.62
C PHE A 160 16.21 2.98 16.92
N ILE A 161 15.19 2.48 16.22
CA ILE A 161 13.79 2.83 16.49
C ILE A 161 13.38 2.40 17.90
N TYR A 162 13.76 1.18 18.32
CA TYR A 162 13.49 0.70 19.67
C TYR A 162 14.29 1.45 20.75
N SER A 163 15.56 1.75 20.45
CA SER A 163 16.47 2.48 21.35
C SER A 163 16.01 3.93 21.55
N LEU A 164 15.61 4.63 20.49
CA LEU A 164 15.09 6.01 20.55
C LEU A 164 13.67 6.10 21.14
N ARG A 165 12.92 4.99 21.15
CA ARG A 165 11.63 4.88 21.86
C ARG A 165 11.81 4.73 23.37
N ASN A 166 12.97 4.23 23.83
CA ASN A 166 13.23 4.07 25.24
C ASN A 166 13.51 5.43 25.91
N ARG A 167 12.72 5.79 26.93
CA ARG A 167 12.83 7.10 27.59
C ARG A 167 14.18 7.30 28.27
N ASP A 168 14.80 6.23 28.77
CA ASP A 168 16.10 6.30 29.45
C ASP A 168 17.24 6.54 28.47
N ILE A 169 17.19 5.91 27.29
CA ILE A 169 18.16 6.14 26.22
C ILE A 169 18.00 7.56 25.64
N LYS A 170 16.76 8.03 25.46
CA LYS A 170 16.50 9.42 25.03
C LYS A 170 17.05 10.45 26.02
N ARG A 171 16.97 10.17 27.34
CA ARG A 171 17.59 11.02 28.38
C ARG A 171 19.11 10.94 28.37
N ALA A 172 19.69 9.76 28.19
CA ALA A 172 21.14 9.59 28.05
C ALA A 172 21.69 10.33 26.82
N LEU A 173 21.00 10.23 25.68
CA LEU A 173 21.35 10.94 24.45
C LEU A 173 21.24 12.46 24.62
N LYS A 174 20.20 12.97 25.30
CA LYS A 174 20.08 14.40 25.64
C LYS A 174 21.24 14.90 26.52
N ARG A 175 21.72 14.08 27.47
CA ARG A 175 22.89 14.40 28.30
C ARG A 175 24.19 14.44 27.48
N ILE A 176 24.34 13.55 26.50
CA ILE A 176 25.51 13.49 25.61
C ILE A 176 25.52 14.69 24.63
N ILE A 177 24.34 15.09 24.12
CA ILE A 177 24.18 16.18 23.16
C ILE A 177 24.13 17.57 23.86
N GLY A 178 24.16 17.61 25.20
CA GLY A 178 24.17 18.87 25.96
C GLY A 178 22.83 19.63 25.96
N ALA A 179 21.72 18.96 25.62
CA ALA A 179 20.38 19.57 25.63
C ALA A 179 19.77 19.51 27.05
N PRO A 180 19.05 20.55 27.52
CA PRO A 180 18.51 20.57 28.88
C PRO A 180 17.52 19.43 29.09
N VAL A 181 17.74 18.66 30.16
CA VAL A 181 16.81 17.64 30.62
C VAL A 181 15.73 18.36 31.44
N ILE A 182 14.57 18.59 30.82
CA ILE A 182 13.31 18.92 31.49
C ILE A 182 12.51 17.63 31.61
#